data_AF-A0A7G8VVK8-F1
#
_entry.id   AF-A0A7G8VVK8-F1
#
_cell.length_a   1.000
_cell.length_b   1.000
_cell.length_c   1.000
_cell.angle_alpha   90.00
_cell.angle_beta   90.00
_cell.angle_gamma   90.00
#
_symmetry.space_group_name_H-M   'P 1'
#
loop_
_entity.id
_entity.type
_entity.pdbx_description
1 polymer ?
#
loop_
_entity_poly.entity_id
_entity_poly.type
_entity_poly.pdbx_seq_one_letter_code
_entity_poly.pdbx_strand_id
1 'polypeptide(L)'
;MTDEAAPPESLPAEAAVPVKKSAQPHNPLHGLTLEAIVTALADYYGWESLGQQVPVRCFTVDPSVGSSLKFLRKTPWARDKVESLYLFMLRDQKREQKLEQERARPPG
;
A
#
# COMPACT_ATOMS: atom_id res chain seq x y z
N MET A 1 14.10 -13.66 -50.78
CA MET A 1 14.66 -12.38 -50.28
C MET A 1 13.62 -11.29 -50.42
N THR A 2 12.89 -11.01 -49.35
CA THR A 2 12.38 -9.68 -49.01
C THR A 2 12.55 -9.58 -47.50
N ASP A 3 13.61 -8.88 -47.12
CA ASP A 3 13.90 -8.40 -45.78
C ASP A 3 12.93 -7.24 -45.53
N GLU A 4 11.97 -7.41 -44.62
CA GLU A 4 11.13 -6.30 -44.17
C GLU A 4 11.51 -5.96 -42.74
N ALA A 5 12.28 -4.88 -42.68
CA ALA A 5 12.82 -4.26 -41.50
C ALA A 5 11.73 -3.76 -40.54
N ALA A 6 12.09 -3.78 -39.26
CA ALA A 6 11.37 -3.45 -38.05
C ALA A 6 10.52 -2.14 -38.07
N PRO A 7 9.62 -1.99 -37.07
CA PRO A 7 10.10 -1.41 -35.80
C PRO A 7 9.70 -2.22 -34.54
N PRO A 8 10.50 -2.20 -33.47
CA PRO A 8 10.00 -2.50 -32.13
C PRO A 8 9.26 -1.27 -31.61
N GLU A 9 7.93 -1.24 -31.79
CA GLU A 9 7.12 -0.27 -31.06
C GLU A 9 7.17 -0.61 -29.57
N SER A 10 7.84 0.28 -28.83
CA SER A 10 7.87 0.30 -27.38
C SER A 10 6.44 0.37 -26.88
N LEU A 11 5.95 -0.74 -26.33
CA LEU A 11 4.76 -0.74 -25.50
C LEU A 11 5.04 0.20 -24.31
N PRO A 12 4.19 1.21 -24.06
CA PRO A 12 4.26 1.93 -22.80
C PRO A 12 3.99 0.93 -21.68
N ALA A 13 4.77 1.02 -20.62
CA ALA A 13 4.43 0.42 -19.34
C ALA A 13 3.14 1.08 -18.84
N GLU A 14 1.99 0.60 -19.31
CA GLU A 14 0.73 0.74 -18.64
C GLU A 14 0.95 0.16 -17.25
N ALA A 15 1.11 1.08 -16.29
CA ALA A 15 0.92 0.82 -14.89
C ALA A 15 -0.46 0.18 -14.74
N ALA A 16 -0.47 -1.15 -14.75
CA ALA A 16 -1.63 -1.95 -14.43
C ALA A 16 -2.06 -1.56 -13.03
N VAL A 17 -3.07 -0.69 -12.95
CA VAL A 17 -3.89 -0.52 -11.77
C VAL A 17 -4.56 -1.87 -11.49
N PRO A 18 -4.29 -2.56 -10.37
CA PRO A 18 -5.14 -3.65 -9.97
C PRO A 18 -6.31 -3.05 -9.20
N VAL A 19 -7.41 -2.99 -9.93
CA VAL A 19 -8.81 -2.90 -9.50
C VAL A 19 -9.04 -3.45 -8.07
N LYS A 20 -9.77 -2.66 -7.28
CA LYS A 20 -10.35 -2.97 -5.95
C LYS A 20 -10.74 -4.45 -5.80
N LYS A 21 -10.14 -5.16 -4.83
CA LYS A 21 -10.60 -6.50 -4.40
C LYS A 21 -11.55 -6.41 -3.21
N SER A 22 -12.75 -6.91 -3.46
CA SER A 22 -13.87 -7.14 -2.56
C SER A 22 -13.55 -8.02 -1.34
N ALA A 23 -14.30 -7.76 -0.27
CA ALA A 23 -14.25 -8.39 1.05
C ALA A 23 -14.21 -9.94 1.02
N GLN A 24 -13.30 -10.53 1.81
CA GLN A 24 -13.33 -11.94 2.21
C GLN A 24 -13.02 -12.08 3.71
N PRO A 25 -13.78 -12.91 4.47
CA PRO A 25 -13.70 -12.99 5.92
C PRO A 25 -12.83 -14.18 6.38
N HIS A 26 -11.49 -14.06 6.31
CA HIS A 26 -10.63 -14.87 7.17
C HIS A 26 -9.25 -14.22 7.33
N ASN A 27 -9.04 -13.60 8.50
CA ASN A 27 -7.84 -12.93 9.03
C ASN A 27 -6.58 -12.87 8.12
N PRO A 28 -6.36 -11.76 7.39
CA PRO A 28 -5.32 -11.61 6.36
C PRO A 28 -3.93 -11.20 6.91
N LEU A 29 -3.61 -11.49 8.18
CA LEU A 29 -2.35 -11.07 8.80
C LEU A 29 -1.26 -12.15 8.85
N HIS A 30 -1.51 -13.37 8.37
CA HIS A 30 -0.46 -14.40 8.34
C HIS A 30 0.55 -14.09 7.22
N GLY A 31 1.72 -13.54 7.60
CA GLY A 31 2.87 -13.35 6.71
C GLY A 31 3.11 -11.92 6.22
N LEU A 32 2.52 -10.92 6.87
CA LEU A 32 2.64 -9.53 6.41
C LEU A 32 4.08 -9.01 6.57
N THR A 33 4.70 -8.66 5.44
CA THR A 33 6.06 -8.12 5.42
C THR A 33 6.06 -6.61 5.64
N LEU A 34 7.19 -6.06 6.08
CA LEU A 34 7.37 -4.60 6.18
C LEU A 34 7.12 -3.90 4.83
N GLU A 35 7.41 -4.58 3.73
CA GLU A 35 7.10 -4.13 2.37
C GLU A 35 5.59 -3.98 2.17
N ALA A 36 4.81 -5.03 2.47
CA ALA A 36 3.37 -4.98 2.37
C ALA A 36 2.76 -3.87 3.24
N ILE A 37 3.30 -3.65 4.43
CA ILE A 37 2.88 -2.57 5.34
C ILE A 37 3.09 -1.20 4.68
N VAL A 38 4.29 -0.92 4.18
CA VAL A 38 4.61 0.37 3.56
C VAL A 38 3.78 0.60 2.31
N THR A 39 3.63 -0.43 1.46
CA THR A 39 2.79 -0.35 0.26
C THR A 39 1.34 -0.04 0.62
N ALA A 40 0.75 -0.78 1.56
CA ALA A 40 -0.64 -0.56 1.97
C ALA A 40 -0.87 0.83 2.58
N LEU A 41 0.08 1.32 3.38
CA LEU A 41 0.01 2.66 3.94
C LEU A 41 0.14 3.74 2.86
N ALA A 42 1.04 3.56 1.89
CA ALA A 42 1.21 4.49 0.78
C ALA A 42 -0.03 4.51 -0.12
N ASP A 43 -0.65 3.35 -0.37
CA ASP A 43 -1.88 3.23 -1.16
C ASP A 43 -3.08 3.87 -0.45
N TYR A 44 -3.15 3.75 0.88
CA TYR A 44 -4.28 4.28 1.68
C TYR A 44 -4.14 5.77 2.01
N TYR A 45 -2.97 6.21 2.49
CA TYR A 45 -2.75 7.60 2.93
C TYR A 45 -2.05 8.48 1.91
N GLY A 46 -1.28 7.89 0.99
CA GLY A 46 -0.33 8.62 0.16
C GLY A 46 0.97 8.96 0.89
N TRP A 47 2.02 9.25 0.11
CA TRP A 47 3.36 9.55 0.63
C TRP A 47 3.43 10.86 1.40
N GLU A 48 2.66 11.87 0.99
CA GLU A 48 2.61 13.18 1.67
C GLU A 48 2.09 13.05 3.10
N SER A 49 0.94 12.40 3.27
CA SER A 49 0.35 12.11 4.59
C SER A 49 1.27 11.24 5.44
N LEU A 50 1.93 10.24 4.83
CA LEU A 50 2.93 9.41 5.51
C LEU A 50 4.10 10.24 6.05
N GLY A 51 4.60 11.21 5.27
CA GLY A 51 5.65 12.12 5.73
C GLY A 51 5.22 13.03 6.89
N GLN A 52 3.93 13.35 7.00
CA GLN A 52 3.38 14.09 8.13
C GLN A 52 3.23 13.22 9.39
N GLN A 53 2.77 11.97 9.23
CA GLN A 53 2.58 11.02 10.34
C GLN A 53 3.91 10.47 10.87
N VAL A 54 4.85 10.24 9.95
CA VAL A 54 6.19 9.73 10.22
C VAL A 54 7.18 10.69 9.56
N PRO A 55 7.74 11.66 10.32
CA PRO A 55 8.60 12.72 9.78
C PRO A 55 9.99 12.18 9.43
N VAL A 56 10.06 11.32 8.42
CA VAL A 56 11.28 10.72 7.88
C VAL A 56 11.48 11.16 6.43
N ARG A 57 12.74 11.38 6.07
CA ARG A 57 13.10 11.90 4.76
C ARG A 57 12.73 10.96 3.61
N CYS A 58 12.68 9.64 3.84
CA CYS A 58 12.37 8.69 2.78
C CYS A 58 10.93 8.77 2.24
N PHE A 59 10.01 9.41 2.96
CA PHE A 59 8.63 9.63 2.50
C PHE A 59 8.44 11.00 1.82
N THR A 60 9.41 11.90 1.93
CA THR A 60 9.34 13.27 1.38
C THR A 60 10.36 13.50 0.26
N VAL A 61 11.46 12.76 0.26
CA VAL A 61 12.54 12.80 -0.74
C VAL A 61 12.63 11.43 -1.40
N ASP A 62 12.24 11.36 -2.67
CA ASP A 62 12.11 10.12 -3.46
C ASP A 62 11.25 9.04 -2.78
N PRO A 63 9.94 9.34 -2.57
CA PRO A 63 9.03 8.40 -1.95
C PRO A 63 8.87 7.15 -2.83
N SER A 64 9.37 6.03 -2.31
CA SER A 64 9.19 4.72 -2.92
C SER A 64 9.24 3.64 -1.86
N VAL A 65 8.63 2.49 -2.15
CA VAL A 65 8.67 1.33 -1.25
C VAL A 65 10.12 0.87 -1.03
N GLY A 66 10.93 0.84 -2.09
CA GLY A 66 12.33 0.41 -2.01
C GLY A 66 13.23 1.35 -1.19
N SER A 67 13.10 2.68 -1.36
CA SER A 67 13.85 3.67 -0.58
C SER A 67 13.44 3.62 0.90
N SER A 68 12.14 3.51 1.15
CA SER A 68 11.57 3.36 2.49
C SER A 68 12.08 2.10 3.20
N LEU A 69 12.05 0.94 2.55
CA LEU A 69 12.56 -0.31 3.16
C LEU A 69 14.04 -0.24 3.51
N LYS A 70 14.88 0.32 2.63
CA LYS A 70 16.31 0.52 2.93
C LYS A 70 16.50 1.43 4.15
N PHE A 71 15.68 2.46 4.30
CA PHE A 71 15.71 3.37 5.44
C PHE A 71 15.22 2.71 6.73
N LEU A 72 14.03 2.09 6.71
CA LEU A 72 13.42 1.40 7.85
C LEU A 72 14.23 0.18 8.34
N ARG A 73 15.12 -0.36 7.50
CA ARG A 73 16.12 -1.35 7.92
C ARG A 73 17.24 -0.77 8.78
N LYS A 74 17.61 0.48 8.53
CA LYS A 74 18.68 1.19 9.26
C LYS A 74 18.17 2.00 10.45
N THR A 75 16.87 2.28 10.50
CA THR A 75 16.25 3.15 11.50
C THR A 75 15.11 2.41 12.21
N PRO A 76 15.40 1.66 13.29
CA PRO A 76 14.40 0.80 13.96
C PRO A 76 13.19 1.58 14.48
N TRP A 77 13.39 2.71 15.16
CA TRP A 77 12.27 3.51 15.70
C TRP A 77 11.28 3.96 14.61
N ALA A 78 11.75 4.21 13.39
CA ALA A 78 10.91 4.61 12.27
C ALA A 78 10.07 3.42 11.77
N ARG A 79 10.65 2.21 11.77
CA ARG A 79 9.91 0.98 11.48
C ARG A 79 8.78 0.79 12.49
N ASP A 80 9.08 0.89 13.78
CA ASP A 80 8.08 0.72 14.84
C ASP A 80 6.92 1.72 14.67
N LYS A 81 7.23 2.95 14.25
CA LYS A 81 6.23 3.99 13.97
C LYS A 81 5.34 3.63 12.77
N VAL A 82 5.94 3.14 11.68
CA VAL A 82 5.22 2.70 10.47
C VAL A 82 4.31 1.51 10.79
N GLU A 83 4.81 0.52 11.52
CA GLU A 83 4.01 -0.64 11.96
C GLU A 83 2.84 -0.22 12.86
N SER A 84 3.08 0.71 13.79
CA SER A 84 2.04 1.28 14.65
C SER A 84 0.95 2.00 13.85
N LEU A 85 1.34 2.77 12.82
CA LEU A 85 0.40 3.47 11.95
C LEU A 85 -0.45 2.49 11.13
N TYR A 86 0.14 1.39 10.70
CA TYR A 86 -0.58 0.32 10.00
C TYR A 86 -1.62 -0.37 10.88
N LEU A 87 -1.30 -0.63 12.15
CA LEU A 87 -2.28 -1.16 13.11
C LEU A 87 -3.43 -0.17 13.35
N PHE A 88 -3.14 1.14 13.38
CA PHE A 88 -4.17 2.16 13.48
C PHE A 88 -5.11 2.13 12.27
N MET A 89 -4.55 2.10 11.06
CA MET A 89 -5.32 1.98 9.82
C MET A 89 -6.21 0.74 9.80
N LEU A 90 -5.70 -0.43 10.21
CA LEU A 90 -6.49 -1.66 10.26
C LEU A 90 -7.66 -1.59 11.25
N ARG A 91 -7.45 -0.94 12.40
CA ARG A 91 -8.54 -0.74 13.37
C ARG A 91 -9.64 0.14 12.77
N ASP A 92 -9.26 1.15 12.01
CA ASP A 92 -10.21 2.06 11.38
C ASP A 92 -10.98 1.37 10.25
N GLN A 93 -10.29 0.68 9.35
CA GLN A 93 -10.92 -0.12 8.29
C GLN A 93 -11.89 -1.17 8.86
N LYS A 94 -11.53 -1.85 9.96
CA LYS A 94 -12.42 -2.82 10.61
C LYS A 94 -13.70 -2.17 11.15
N ARG A 95 -13.60 -0.94 11.66
CA ARG A 95 -14.75 -0.18 12.14
C ARG A 95 -15.68 0.18 10.98
N GLU A 96 -15.11 0.67 9.88
CA GLU A 96 -15.86 1.00 8.66
C GLU A 96 -16.54 -0.24 8.06
N GLN A 97 -15.83 -1.36 7.96
CA GLN A 97 -16.39 -2.62 7.47
C GLN A 97 -17.55 -3.11 8.33
N LYS A 98 -17.44 -3.00 9.66
CA LYS A 98 -18.53 -3.37 10.57
C LYS A 98 -19.76 -2.48 10.35
N LEU A 99 -19.57 -1.17 10.23
CA LEU A 99 -20.66 -0.24 9.97
C LEU A 99 -21.34 -0.52 8.63
N GLU A 100 -20.57 -0.76 7.58
CA GLU A 100 -21.12 -1.11 6.26
C GLU A 100 -21.87 -2.44 6.31
N GLN A 101 -21.36 -3.44 7.03
CA GLN A 101 -22.02 -4.73 7.18
C GLN A 101 -23.33 -4.63 8.00
N GLU A 102 -23.38 -3.74 8.99
CA GLU A 102 -24.61 -3.44 9.73
C GLU A 102 -25.65 -2.71 8.85
N ARG A 103 -25.21 -1.79 7.98
CA ARG A 103 -26.09 -1.09 7.02
C ARG A 103 -26.60 -1.98 5.90
N ALA A 104 -25.78 -2.92 5.43
CA ALA A 104 -26.13 -3.85 4.36
C ALA A 104 -27.01 -5.02 4.83
N ARG A 105 -27.22 -5.21 6.14
CA ARG A 105 -28.13 -6.22 6.66
C ARG A 105 -29.58 -5.77 6.36
N PRO A 106 -30.35 -6.51 5.53
CA PRO A 106 -31.74 -6.16 5.29
C PRO A 106 -32.54 -6.27 6.60
N PRO A 107 -33.48 -5.36 6.87
CA PRO A 107 -34.41 -5.53 7.98
C PRO A 107 -35.24 -6.79 7.73
N GLY A 108 -35.34 -7.64 8.76
CA GLY A 108 -36.12 -8.88 8.73
C GLY A 108 -37.61 -8.65 8.87
#